data_AF-A0A066YN29-F1
#
_entry.id   AF-A0A066YN29-F1
#
_cell.length_a   1.000
_cell.length_b   1.000
_cell.length_c   1.000
_cell.angle_alpha   90.00
_cell.angle_beta   90.00
_cell.angle_gamma   90.00
#
_symmetry.space_group_name_H-M   'P 1'
#
loop_
_entity.id
_entity.type
_entity.pdbx_description
1 polymer ?
#
loop_
_entity_poly.entity_id
_entity_poly.type
_entity_poly.pdbx_seq_one_letter_code
_entity_poly.pdbx_strand_id
1 'polypeptide(L)'
;MLLALVMAISVPISFVLPNLAARRGDQRLYVVVLGLCGIAGFLGLMLAAGTVPWLWAILVGLSMCAFPLALTMLGLRARTPGGVTQLSAFAQSLGYLISIPGPILMGALYQGTGEWYLPLGLLALLLVPQILVGLRAARARHIEDEAVG
;
A
#
# COMPACT_ATOMS: atom_id res chain seq x y z
N MET A 1 18.85 -1.35 12.22
CA MET A 1 18.91 -2.72 11.68
C MET A 1 17.57 -3.17 11.09
N LEU A 2 16.44 -3.09 11.82
CA LEU A 2 15.13 -3.50 11.28
C LEU A 2 14.67 -2.69 10.07
N LEU A 3 14.92 -1.38 10.03
CA LEU A 3 14.64 -0.55 8.85
C LEU A 3 15.43 -1.02 7.61
N ALA A 4 16.69 -1.43 7.79
CA ALA A 4 17.49 -1.98 6.70
C ALA A 4 16.92 -3.32 6.20
N LEU A 5 16.37 -4.16 7.09
CA LEU A 5 15.68 -5.39 6.72
C LEU A 5 14.41 -5.09 5.91
N VAL A 6 13.60 -4.11 6.33
CA VAL A 6 12.43 -3.65 5.57
C VAL A 6 12.83 -3.28 4.14
N MET A 7 13.88 -2.46 3.98
CA MET A 7 14.36 -2.02 2.66
C MET A 7 14.96 -3.17 1.85
N ALA A 8 15.73 -4.06 2.47
CA ALA A 8 16.34 -5.20 1.81
C ALA A 8 15.29 -6.17 1.22
N ILE A 9 14.10 -6.22 1.81
CA ILE A 9 12.98 -7.05 1.35
C ILE A 9 12.12 -6.29 0.34
N SER A 10 11.73 -5.06 0.68
CA SER A 10 10.77 -4.30 -0.12
C SER A 10 11.32 -3.96 -1.49
N VAL A 11 12.61 -3.59 -1.60
CA VAL A 11 13.23 -3.19 -2.86
C VAL A 11 13.17 -4.31 -3.92
N PRO A 12 13.77 -5.50 -3.72
CA PRO A 12 13.77 -6.55 -4.75
C PRO A 12 12.36 -7.03 -5.08
N ILE A 13 11.49 -7.18 -4.07
CA ILE A 13 10.11 -7.64 -4.29
C ILE A 13 9.31 -6.61 -5.08
N SER A 14 9.55 -5.31 -4.86
CA SER A 14 8.91 -4.22 -5.61
C SER A 14 9.23 -4.21 -7.09
N PHE A 15 10.32 -4.84 -7.53
CA PHE A 15 10.62 -5.03 -8.96
C PHE A 15 9.98 -6.29 -9.53
N VAL A 16 9.95 -7.38 -8.76
CA VAL A 16 9.49 -8.70 -9.24
C VAL A 16 7.97 -8.82 -9.21
N LEU A 17 7.35 -8.40 -8.10
CA LEU A 17 5.93 -8.61 -7.83
C LEU A 17 5.01 -7.91 -8.84
N PRO A 18 5.26 -6.65 -9.27
CA PRO A 18 4.38 -6.00 -10.23
C PRO A 18 4.44 -6.64 -11.62
N ASN A 19 5.62 -7.09 -12.06
CA ASN A 19 5.77 -7.83 -13.31
C ASN A 19 5.00 -9.17 -13.28
N LEU A 20 5.03 -9.88 -12.15
CA LEU A 20 4.24 -11.10 -11.96
C LEU A 20 2.74 -10.81 -11.93
N ALA A 21 2.32 -9.72 -11.28
CA ALA A 21 0.94 -9.30 -11.21
C ALA A 21 0.39 -8.83 -12.57
N ALA A 22 1.21 -8.19 -13.40
CA ALA A 22 0.85 -7.76 -14.75
C ALA A 22 0.55 -8.92 -15.70
N ARG A 23 1.15 -10.09 -15.45
CA ARG A 23 0.89 -11.32 -16.22
C ARG A 23 -0.42 -12.01 -15.84
N ARG A 24 -1.07 -11.61 -14.74
CA ARG A 24 -2.35 -12.16 -14.29
C ARG A 24 -3.47 -11.22 -14.74
N GLY A 25 -4.61 -11.78 -15.15
CA GLY A 25 -5.80 -10.98 -15.46
C GLY A 25 -6.45 -10.32 -14.25
N ASP A 26 -6.29 -10.88 -13.05
CA ASP A 26 -6.86 -10.36 -11.79
C ASP A 26 -5.74 -10.10 -10.76
N GLN A 27 -5.68 -8.88 -10.20
CA GLN A 27 -4.68 -8.47 -9.22
C GLN A 27 -5.21 -8.47 -7.77
N ARG A 28 -6.46 -8.86 -7.53
CA ARG A 28 -7.11 -8.81 -6.20
C ARG A 28 -6.35 -9.61 -5.15
N LEU A 29 -5.80 -10.77 -5.53
CA LEU A 29 -5.01 -11.61 -4.62
C LEU A 29 -3.82 -10.84 -4.05
N TYR A 30 -3.07 -10.13 -4.90
CA TYR A 30 -1.90 -9.35 -4.45
C TYR A 30 -2.33 -8.20 -3.53
N VAL A 31 -3.44 -7.51 -3.85
CA VAL A 31 -3.97 -6.44 -2.99
C VAL A 31 -4.30 -6.97 -1.59
N VAL A 32 -5.00 -8.10 -1.50
CA VAL A 32 -5.38 -8.69 -0.21
C VAL A 32 -4.15 -9.16 0.55
N VAL A 33 -3.25 -9.91 -0.09
CA VAL A 33 -2.05 -10.44 0.58
C VAL A 33 -1.18 -9.31 1.13
N LEU A 34 -0.85 -8.32 0.30
CA LEU A 34 0.00 -7.21 0.74
C LEU A 34 -0.67 -6.36 1.81
N GLY A 35 -1.98 -6.12 1.69
CA GLY A 35 -2.74 -5.39 2.70
C GLY A 35 -2.83 -6.13 4.04
N LEU A 36 -3.08 -7.44 4.02
CA LEU A 36 -3.08 -8.26 5.22
C LEU A 36 -1.69 -8.35 5.87
N CYS A 37 -0.62 -8.42 5.08
CA CYS A 37 0.74 -8.30 5.58
C CYS A 37 0.95 -6.97 6.31
N GLY A 38 0.48 -5.85 5.76
CA GLY A 38 0.58 -4.55 6.42
C GLY A 38 -0.21 -4.48 7.72
N ILE A 39 -1.45 -4.97 7.74
CA ILE A 39 -2.29 -5.00 8.94
C ILE A 39 -1.62 -5.85 10.02
N ALA A 40 -1.19 -7.07 9.67
CA ALA A 40 -0.50 -7.96 10.60
C ALA A 40 0.84 -7.38 11.08
N GLY A 41 1.59 -6.71 10.21
CA GLY A 41 2.85 -6.05 10.55
C GLY A 41 2.66 -4.92 11.56
N PHE A 42 1.70 -4.01 11.31
CA PHE A 42 1.43 -2.89 12.23
C PHE A 42 0.80 -3.36 13.55
N LEU A 43 -0.15 -4.31 13.52
CA LEU A 43 -0.72 -4.87 14.74
C LEU A 43 0.32 -5.68 15.54
N GLY A 44 1.23 -6.39 14.87
CA GLY A 44 2.33 -7.09 15.52
C GLY A 44 3.32 -6.15 16.19
N LEU A 45 3.67 -5.03 15.54
CA LEU A 45 4.44 -3.95 16.17
C LEU A 45 3.67 -3.30 17.33
N MET A 46 2.35 -3.19 17.24
CA MET A 46 1.51 -2.56 18.25
C MET A 46 1.37 -3.43 19.51
N LEU A 47 1.19 -4.74 19.36
CA LEU A 47 0.84 -5.66 20.45
C LEU A 47 2.03 -6.48 20.97
N ALA A 48 3.03 -6.71 20.11
CA ALA A 48 4.08 -7.69 20.37
C ALA A 48 5.46 -7.24 19.84
N ALA A 49 5.76 -5.94 19.89
CA ALA A 49 6.99 -5.34 19.38
C ALA A 49 8.27 -6.07 19.83
N GLY A 50 8.31 -6.51 21.10
CA GLY A 50 9.49 -7.14 21.70
C GLY A 50 9.65 -8.64 21.43
N THR A 51 8.70 -9.28 20.75
CA THR A 51 8.71 -10.76 20.59
C THR A 51 9.49 -11.19 19.35
N VAL A 52 8.98 -10.86 18.16
CA VAL A 52 9.51 -11.30 16.87
C VAL A 52 9.67 -10.11 15.91
N PRO A 53 10.53 -9.14 16.24
CA PRO A 53 10.62 -7.87 15.50
C PRO A 53 11.01 -8.04 14.02
N TRP A 54 11.76 -9.09 13.69
CA TRP A 54 12.11 -9.41 12.30
C TRP A 54 10.89 -9.82 11.47
N LEU A 55 9.93 -10.56 12.05
CA LEU A 55 8.72 -10.97 11.36
C LEU A 55 7.86 -9.76 11.02
N TRP A 56 7.68 -8.85 11.99
CA TRP A 56 6.92 -7.62 11.78
C TRP A 56 7.57 -6.73 10.72
N ALA A 57 8.90 -6.62 10.73
CA ALA A 57 9.65 -5.90 9.70
C ALA A 57 9.49 -6.51 8.30
N ILE A 58 9.53 -7.84 8.16
CA ILE A 58 9.27 -8.53 6.88
C ILE A 58 7.85 -8.21 6.38
N LEU A 59 6.85 -8.32 7.25
CA LEU A 59 5.45 -8.07 6.90
C LEU A 59 5.20 -6.62 6.46
N VAL A 60 5.78 -5.65 7.17
CA VAL A 60 5.75 -4.24 6.76
C VAL A 60 6.46 -4.04 5.42
N GLY A 61 7.64 -4.64 5.23
CA GLY A 61 8.39 -4.56 3.97
C GLY A 61 7.62 -5.11 2.77
N LEU A 62 6.93 -6.24 2.94
CA LEU A 62 6.02 -6.78 1.93
C LEU A 62 4.88 -5.80 1.63
N SER A 63 4.24 -5.23 2.66
CA SER A 63 3.17 -4.25 2.47
C SER A 63 3.59 -3.03 1.66
N MET A 64 4.87 -2.62 1.70
CA MET A 64 5.37 -1.48 0.91
C MET A 64 5.29 -1.74 -0.60
N CYS A 65 5.23 -3.00 -1.04
CA CYS A 65 5.04 -3.36 -2.44
C CYS A 65 3.64 -3.02 -2.99
N ALA A 66 2.71 -2.57 -2.14
CA ALA A 66 1.39 -2.11 -2.58
C ALA A 66 1.47 -0.88 -3.51
N PHE A 67 2.45 0.02 -3.29
CA PHE A 67 2.65 1.21 -4.13
C PHE A 67 3.05 0.88 -5.59
N PRO A 68 4.14 0.13 -5.85
CA PRO A 68 4.49 -0.24 -7.21
C PRO A 68 3.44 -1.13 -7.88
N LEU A 69 2.76 -2.00 -7.11
CA LEU A 69 1.61 -2.76 -7.61
C LEU A 69 0.48 -1.82 -8.08
N ALA A 70 0.18 -0.76 -7.32
CA ALA A 70 -0.82 0.24 -7.71
C ALA A 70 -0.42 0.95 -9.01
N LEU A 71 0.85 1.36 -9.16
CA LEU A 71 1.34 1.95 -10.42
C LEU A 71 1.18 1.00 -11.62
N THR A 72 1.49 -0.29 -11.44
CA THR A 72 1.22 -1.30 -12.47
C THR A 72 -0.26 -1.43 -12.79
N MET A 73 -1.14 -1.40 -11.77
CA MET A 73 -2.57 -1.42 -12.01
C MET A 73 -3.02 -0.21 -12.83
N LEU A 74 -2.56 1.01 -12.53
CA LEU A 74 -2.86 2.21 -13.34
C LEU A 74 -2.40 2.02 -14.80
N GLY A 75 -1.22 1.47 -15.00
CA GLY A 75 -0.68 1.13 -16.32
C GLY A 75 -1.57 0.17 -17.12
N LEU A 76 -2.15 -0.83 -16.46
CA LEU A 76 -3.06 -1.80 -17.09
C LEU A 76 -4.45 -1.23 -17.40
N ARG A 77 -4.84 -0.12 -16.76
CA ARG A 77 -6.20 0.46 -16.88
C ARG A 77 -6.33 1.55 -17.94
N ALA A 78 -5.22 2.16 -18.36
CA ALA A 78 -5.19 3.10 -19.47
C ALA A 78 -4.73 2.42 -20.77
N ARG A 79 -5.33 2.74 -21.92
CA ARG A 79 -4.96 2.12 -23.21
C ARG A 79 -3.81 2.84 -23.93
N THR A 80 -3.41 4.03 -23.48
CA THR A 80 -2.37 4.85 -24.11
C THR A 80 -1.26 5.27 -23.14
N PRO A 81 -0.01 5.47 -23.60
CA PRO A 81 1.07 5.98 -22.76
C PRO A 81 0.75 7.34 -22.11
N GLY A 82 0.05 8.22 -22.84
CA GLY A 82 -0.43 9.50 -22.33
C GLY A 82 -1.46 9.33 -21.21
N GLY A 83 -2.41 8.41 -21.37
CA GLY A 83 -3.40 8.07 -20.34
C GLY A 83 -2.78 7.52 -19.07
N VAL A 84 -1.78 6.63 -19.18
CA VAL A 84 -1.02 6.10 -18.02
C VAL A 84 -0.37 7.24 -17.24
N THR A 85 0.25 8.18 -17.94
CA THR A 85 0.95 9.32 -17.34
C THR A 85 -0.01 10.25 -16.61
N GLN A 86 -1.11 10.63 -17.25
CA GLN A 86 -2.14 11.50 -16.68
C GLN A 86 -2.82 10.86 -15.47
N LEU A 87 -3.20 9.58 -15.57
CA LEU A 87 -3.84 8.84 -14.49
C LEU A 87 -2.90 8.68 -13.28
N SER A 88 -1.62 8.37 -13.54
CA SER A 88 -0.61 8.25 -12.48
C SER A 88 -0.36 9.60 -11.80
N ALA A 89 -0.29 10.69 -12.55
CA ALA A 89 -0.12 12.05 -12.01
C ALA A 89 -1.32 12.47 -11.17
N PHE A 90 -2.53 12.23 -11.66
CA PHE A 90 -3.77 12.50 -10.91
C PHE A 90 -3.83 11.71 -9.61
N ALA A 91 -3.63 10.39 -9.67
CA ALA A 91 -3.70 9.51 -8.50
C ALA A 91 -2.63 9.87 -7.44
N GLN A 92 -1.40 10.16 -7.86
CA GLN A 92 -0.33 10.57 -6.95
C GLN A 92 -0.59 11.96 -6.37
N SER A 93 -1.04 12.93 -7.17
CA SER A 93 -1.32 14.28 -6.67
C SER A 93 -2.41 14.26 -5.59
N LEU A 94 -3.49 13.52 -5.84
CA LEU A 94 -4.57 13.33 -4.87
C LEU A 94 -4.06 12.58 -3.62
N GLY A 95 -3.28 11.52 -3.81
CA GLY A 95 -2.70 10.74 -2.72
C GLY A 95 -1.79 11.59 -1.82
N TYR A 96 -0.90 12.39 -2.40
CA TYR A 96 -0.03 13.28 -1.64
C TYR A 96 -0.81 14.38 -0.94
N LEU A 97 -1.83 14.97 -1.60
CA LEU A 97 -2.68 15.99 -0.99
C LEU A 97 -3.38 15.44 0.28
N ILE A 98 -3.92 14.22 0.21
CA ILE A 98 -4.54 13.55 1.36
C ILE A 98 -3.50 13.14 2.42
N SER A 99 -2.24 12.93 2.02
CA SER A 99 -1.16 12.54 2.94
C SER A 99 -0.62 13.69 3.80
N ILE A 100 -0.82 14.96 3.41
CA ILE A 100 -0.34 16.15 4.14
C ILE A 100 -0.67 16.12 5.65
N PRO A 101 -1.92 15.86 6.08
CA PRO A 101 -2.26 15.82 7.51
C PRO A 101 -1.64 14.62 8.26
N GLY A 102 -1.14 13.60 7.56
CA GLY A 102 -0.67 12.34 8.15
C GLY A 102 0.38 12.52 9.24
N PRO A 103 1.53 13.19 8.98
CA PRO A 103 2.56 13.39 10.00
C PRO A 103 2.10 14.19 11.22
N ILE A 104 1.26 15.21 11.00
CA ILE A 104 0.71 16.04 12.10
C ILE A 104 -0.21 15.19 12.96
N LEU A 105 -1.11 14.41 12.35
CA LEU A 105 -2.01 13.51 13.06
C LEU A 105 -1.24 12.46 13.86
N MET A 106 -0.23 11.82 13.25
CA MET A 106 0.60 10.84 13.95
C MET A 106 1.37 11.45 15.12
N GLY A 107 1.92 12.64 14.94
CA GLY A 107 2.60 13.39 16.00
C GLY A 107 1.67 13.74 17.16
N ALA A 108 0.45 14.19 16.86
CA ALA A 108 -0.56 14.51 17.87
C ALA A 108 -1.01 13.26 18.65
N LEU A 109 -1.26 12.13 17.95
CA LEU A 109 -1.62 10.87 18.58
C LEU A 109 -0.52 10.34 19.50
N TYR A 110 0.73 10.44 19.06
CA TYR A 110 1.87 10.07 19.88
C TYR A 110 2.02 11.00 21.10
N GLN A 111 1.97 12.32 20.93
CA GLN A 111 2.08 13.27 22.03
C GLN A 111 0.96 13.13 23.07
N GLY A 112 -0.25 12.76 22.65
CA GLY A 112 -1.38 12.56 23.55
C GLY A 112 -1.27 11.32 24.45
N THR A 113 -0.48 10.31 24.06
CA THR A 113 -0.36 9.04 24.81
C THR A 113 1.05 8.73 25.28
N GLY A 114 2.07 9.34 24.68
CA GLY A 114 3.47 8.95 24.83
C GLY A 114 3.83 7.61 24.17
N GLU A 115 2.87 6.96 23.51
CA GLU A 115 2.97 5.58 23.05
C GLU A 115 2.68 5.45 21.55
N TRP A 116 3.24 4.42 20.92
CA TRP A 116 3.05 4.15 19.49
C TRP A 116 1.76 3.37 19.16
N TYR A 117 0.98 3.01 20.18
CA TYR A 117 -0.21 2.18 20.01
C TYR A 117 -1.25 2.82 19.09
N LEU A 118 -1.63 4.08 19.35
CA LEU A 118 -2.60 4.80 18.53
C LEU A 118 -2.09 5.08 17.10
N PRO A 119 -0.86 5.57 16.88
CA PRO A 119 -0.30 5.71 15.53
C PRO A 119 -0.31 4.41 14.71
N LEU A 120 0.15 3.30 15.31
CA LEU A 120 0.21 2.00 14.62
C LEU A 120 -1.19 1.43 14.34
N GLY A 121 -2.11 1.56 15.29
CA GLY A 121 -3.50 1.18 15.11
C GLY A 121 -4.19 1.97 13.99
N LEU A 122 -3.91 3.27 13.89
CA LEU A 122 -4.40 4.11 12.80
C LEU A 122 -3.85 3.67 11.43
N LEU A 123 -2.56 3.36 11.33
CA LEU A 123 -1.97 2.83 10.09
C LEU A 123 -2.62 1.49 9.68
N ALA A 124 -2.81 0.58 10.64
CA ALA A 124 -3.52 -0.69 10.39
C ALA A 124 -4.96 -0.44 9.92
N LEU A 125 -5.67 0.51 10.53
CA LEU A 125 -7.02 0.89 10.14
C LEU A 125 -7.08 1.46 8.72
N LEU A 126 -6.14 2.33 8.33
CA LEU A 126 -6.06 2.94 7.00
C LEU A 126 -5.77 1.93 5.89
N LEU A 127 -5.19 0.78 6.20
CA LEU A 127 -5.03 -0.31 5.23
C LEU A 127 -6.36 -0.96 4.84
N VAL A 128 -7.39 -0.90 5.68
CA VAL A 128 -8.71 -1.46 5.36
C VAL A 128 -9.35 -0.76 4.15
N PRO A 129 -9.56 0.57 4.13
CA PRO A 129 -10.08 1.23 2.94
C PRO A 129 -9.12 1.11 1.75
N GLN A 130 -7.79 1.08 1.96
CA GLN A 130 -6.83 0.82 0.88
C GLN A 130 -7.09 -0.53 0.21
N ILE A 131 -7.31 -1.61 0.97
CA ILE A 131 -7.64 -2.93 0.43
C ILE A 131 -8.98 -2.89 -0.31
N LEU A 132 -10.01 -2.28 0.29
CA LEU A 132 -11.34 -2.21 -0.32
C LEU A 132 -11.34 -1.47 -1.66
N VAL A 133 -10.65 -0.32 -1.73
CA VAL A 133 -10.48 0.44 -2.97
C VAL A 133 -9.60 -0.33 -3.96
N GLY A 134 -8.50 -0.93 -3.49
CA GLY A 134 -7.60 -1.74 -4.31
C GLY A 134 -8.30 -2.95 -4.93
N LEU A 135 -9.22 -3.61 -4.21
CA LEU A 135 -10.03 -4.73 -4.73
C LEU A 135 -10.98 -4.30 -5.86
N ARG A 136 -11.47 -3.06 -5.82
CA ARG A 136 -12.26 -2.46 -6.90
C ARG A 136 -11.38 -2.11 -8.09
N ALA A 137 -10.22 -1.51 -7.86
CA ALA A 137 -9.26 -1.17 -8.91
C ALA A 137 -8.64 -2.39 -9.59
N ALA A 138 -8.44 -3.49 -8.85
CA ALA A 138 -7.80 -4.72 -9.33
C ALA A 138 -8.68 -5.57 -10.26
N ARG A 139 -9.93 -5.18 -10.51
CA ARG A 139 -10.80 -5.86 -11.48
C ARG A 139 -10.28 -5.65 -12.90
N ALA A 140 -10.40 -6.68 -13.74
CA ALA A 140 -10.10 -6.60 -15.17
C ALA A 140 -11.14 -5.74 -15.92
N ARG A 141 -11.09 -4.42 -15.76
CA ARG A 141 -11.92 -3.43 -16.47
C ARG A 141 -11.06 -2.24 -16.87
N HIS A 142 -11.33 -1.65 -18.04
CA HIS A 142 -10.66 -0.43 -18.49
C HIS A 142 -11.48 0.80 -18.07
N ILE A 143 -10.79 1.90 -17.72
CA ILE A 143 -11.45 3.15 -17.31
C ILE A 143 -12.22 3.77 -18.48
N GLU A 144 -11.74 3.56 -19.71
CA GLU A 144 -12.38 4.06 -20.94
C GLU A 144 -13.77 3.45 -21.21
N ASP A 145 -14.12 2.33 -20.58
CA ASP A 145 -15.45 1.72 -20.71
C ASP A 145 -16.50 2.46 -19.85
N GLU A 146 -16.09 3.29 -18.89
CA GLU A 146 -16.98 4.12 -18.05
C GLU A 146 -17.26 5.51 -18.63
N ALA A 147 -16.42 6.00 -19.57
CA ALA A 147 -16.58 7.32 -20.19
C ALA A 147 -17.58 7.34 -21.38
N VAL A 148 -18.11 6.17 -21.76
CA VAL A 148 -19.03 6.01 -22.90
C VAL A 148 -20.44 5.57 -22.44
N GLY A 149 -20.68 5.46 -21.13
CA GLY A 149 -22.00 5.16 -20.54
C GLY A 149 -22.69 6.41 -20.00
#